data_AF-A0A7J9YM54-F1
#
_entry.id   AF-A0A7J9YM54-F1
#
_cell.length_a   1.000
_cell.length_b   1.000
_cell.length_c   1.000
_cell.angle_alpha   90.00
_cell.angle_beta   90.00
_cell.angle_gamma   90.00
#
_symmetry.space_group_name_H-M   'P 1'
#
loop_
_entity.id
_entity.type
_entity.pdbx_description
1 polymer ?
#
loop_
_entity_poly.entity_id
_entity_poly.type
_entity_poly.pdbx_seq_one_letter_code
_entity_poly.pdbx_strand_id
1 'polypeptide(L)' 'MIPEYSAKRAITLSERGWTVSQIADHLGHDRKTIRIYVNGSRAPGQPRLHAESFAPFAGYAARRVRDDPHLRAS' A
#
# COMPACT_ATOMS: atom_id res chain seq x y z
N MET A 1 -6.69 -2.99 -0.61
CA MET A 1 -6.05 -1.74 -0.15
C MET A 1 -7.19 -0.74 0.03
N ILE A 2 -7.33 -0.10 1.19
CA ILE A 2 -8.41 0.88 1.38
C ILE A 2 -7.99 2.23 0.79
N PRO A 3 -8.94 3.08 0.36
CA PRO A 3 -8.63 4.44 -0.07
C PRO A 3 -7.83 5.20 1.00
N GLU A 4 -6.93 6.08 0.57
CA GLU A 4 -6.08 6.87 1.47
C GLU A 4 -6.89 7.65 2.51
N TYR A 5 -8.03 8.22 2.10
CA TYR A 5 -8.95 8.90 2.99
C TYR A 5 -9.47 8.00 4.13
N SER A 6 -9.89 6.77 3.81
CA SER A 6 -10.35 5.80 4.80
C SER A 6 -9.24 5.40 5.77
N ALA A 7 -8.00 5.23 5.27
CA ALA A 7 -6.84 4.92 6.10
C ALA A 7 -6.49 6.07 7.07
N LYS A 8 -6.49 7.32 6.58
CA LYS A 8 -6.28 8.51 7.43
C LYS A 8 -7.36 8.64 8.50
N ARG A 9 -8.63 8.42 8.15
CA ARG A 9 -9.74 8.42 9.12
C ARG A 9 -9.58 7.35 10.18
N ALA A 10 -9.12 6.14 9.82
CA ALA A 10 -8.91 5.06 10.78
C ALA A 10 -7.88 5.45 11.85
N ILE A 11 -6.78 6.09 11.44
CA ILE A 11 -5.73 6.59 12.35
C ILE A 11 -6.31 7.65 13.28
N THR A 12 -6.97 8.67 12.74
CA THR A 12 -7.58 9.75 13.54
C THR A 12 -8.64 9.24 14.51
N LEU A 13 -9.45 8.24 14.13
CA LEU A 13 -10.43 7.64 15.04
C LEU A 13 -9.76 6.84 16.16
N SER A 14 -8.67 6.13 15.86
CA SER A 14 -7.90 5.42 16.88
C SER A 14 -7.26 6.39 17.88
N GLU A 15 -6.73 7.53 17.43
CA GLU A 15 -6.20 8.59 18.30
C GLU A 15 -7.29 9.19 19.21
N ARG A 16 -8.54 9.17 18.76
CA ARG A 16 -9.73 9.57 19.55
C ARG A 16 -10.25 8.47 20.48
N GLY A 17 -9.53 7.35 20.61
CA GLY A 17 -9.86 6.26 21.53
C GLY A 17 -10.87 5.24 20.99
N TRP A 18 -11.18 5.25 19.69
CA TRP A 18 -12.06 4.23 19.11
C TRP A 18 -11.34 2.89 18.97
N THR A 19 -12.09 1.79 19.20
CA THR A 19 -11.55 0.44 19.00
C THR A 19 -11.49 0.06 17.51
N VAL A 20 -10.60 -0.87 17.16
CA VAL A 20 -10.47 -1.39 15.78
C VAL A 20 -11.81 -1.92 15.24
N SER A 21 -12.62 -2.57 16.06
CA SER A 21 -13.94 -3.07 15.64
C SER A 21 -14.90 -1.92 15.32
N GLN A 22 -15.00 -0.92 16.19
CA GLN A 22 -15.85 0.25 15.94
C GLN A 22 -15.42 1.00 14.67
N ILE A 23 -14.12 1.13 14.43
CA ILE A 23 -13.59 1.79 13.23
C ILE A 23 -13.91 0.96 11.98
N ALA A 24 -13.74 -0.36 12.05
CA ALA A 24 -14.04 -1.28 10.96
C ALA A 24 -15.52 -1.24 10.56
N ASP A 25 -16.40 -1.28 11.55
CA ASP A 25 -17.86 -1.22 11.34
C ASP A 25 -18.27 0.16 10.79
N HIS A 26 -17.68 1.24 11.32
CA HIS A 26 -17.94 2.62 10.87
C HIS A 26 -17.44 2.94 9.46
N LEU A 27 -16.33 2.33 9.04
CA LEU A 27 -15.73 2.54 7.72
C LEU A 27 -16.11 1.48 6.69
N GLY A 28 -16.79 0.40 7.09
CA GLY A 28 -17.15 -0.72 6.20
C GLY A 28 -15.93 -1.49 5.69
N HIS A 29 -14.92 -1.70 6.54
CA HIS A 29 -13.66 -2.34 6.17
C HIS A 29 -13.29 -3.46 7.13
N ASP A 30 -12.56 -4.45 6.63
CA ASP A 30 -12.11 -5.58 7.45
C ASP A 30 -11.18 -5.14 8.59
N ARG A 31 -11.37 -5.75 9.78
CA ARG A 31 -10.65 -5.42 11.01
C ARG A 31 -9.14 -5.61 10.89
N LYS A 32 -8.67 -6.61 10.12
CA LYS A 32 -7.23 -6.81 9.88
C LYS A 32 -6.65 -5.64 9.10
N THR A 33 -7.42 -5.11 8.14
CA THR A 33 -7.00 -3.96 7.35
C THR A 33 -6.89 -2.71 8.19
N ILE A 34 -7.90 -2.41 9.02
CA ILE A 34 -7.84 -1.28 9.96
C ILE A 34 -6.64 -1.41 10.91
N ARG A 35 -6.44 -2.60 11.50
CA ARG A 35 -5.32 -2.87 12.42
C ARG A 35 -3.95 -2.59 11.78
N ILE A 36 -3.77 -2.90 10.49
CA ILE A 36 -2.51 -2.63 9.78
C ILE A 36 -2.18 -1.13 9.75
N TYR A 37 -3.18 -0.27 9.51
CA TYR A 37 -2.98 1.18 9.46
C TYR A 37 -2.85 1.80 10.84
N VAL A 38 -3.67 1.36 11.80
CA VAL A 38 -3.61 1.83 13.19
C VAL A 38 -2.26 1.48 13.85
N ASN A 39 -1.71 0.30 13.56
CA ASN A 39 -0.40 -0.11 14.08
C ASN A 39 0.79 0.55 13.34
N GLY A 40 0.55 1.41 12.35
CA GLY A 40 1.61 2.06 11.56
C GLY A 40 2.38 1.12 10.63
N SER A 41 1.94 -0.13 10.46
CA SER A 41 2.60 -1.10 9.57
C SER A 41 2.49 -0.73 8.09
N ARG A 42 1.57 0.18 7.74
CA ARG A 42 1.47 0.81 6.42
C ARG A 42 1.13 2.29 6.54
N ALA A 43 1.83 3.11 5.76
CA ALA A 43 1.46 4.50 5.57
C ALA A 43 0.27 4.62 4.58
N PRO A 44 -0.75 5.44 4.88
CA PRO A 44 -1.81 5.78 3.93
C PRO A 44 -1.23 6.36 2.64
N GLY A 45 -1.76 5.95 1.48
CA GLY A 45 -1.36 6.50 0.17
C GLY A 45 0.02 6.05 -0.33
N GLN A 46 0.84 5.42 0.52
CA GLN A 46 2.15 4.96 0.10
C GLN A 46 2.06 3.54 -0.47
N PRO A 47 2.59 3.29 -1.68
CA PRO A 47 2.70 1.93 -2.17
C PRO A 47 3.56 1.11 -1.20
N ARG A 48 3.24 -0.18 -1.09
CA ARG A 48 4.05 -1.08 -0.28
C ARG A 48 5.48 -1.05 -0.82
N LEU A 49 6.45 -0.75 0.05
CA LEU A 49 7.86 -0.89 -0.28
C LEU A 49 8.11 -2.36 -0.61
N HIS A 50 8.20 -2.66 -1.91
CA HIS A 50 8.73 -3.92 -2.41
C HIS A 50 10.24 -3.73 -2.48
N ALA A 51 10.91 -3.87 -1.32
CA ALA A 51 12.36 -3.89 -1.30
C ALA A 51 12.83 -5.04 -2.22
N GLU A 52 13.73 -4.73 -3.14
CA GLU A 52 14.55 -5.68 -3.90
C GLU A 52 13.87 -6.61 -4.92
N SER A 53 12.54 -6.72 -4.99
CA SER A 53 11.91 -7.72 -5.90
C SER A 53 12.23 -7.49 -7.38
N PHE A 54 12.50 -6.24 -7.78
CA PHE A 54 12.88 -5.89 -9.15
C PHE A 54 14.40 -5.92 -9.39
N ALA A 55 15.21 -5.84 -8.32
CA ALA A 55 16.67 -5.70 -8.45
C ALA A 55 17.33 -6.82 -9.28
N PRO A 56 16.95 -8.11 -9.14
CA PRO A 56 17.48 -9.18 -9.99
C PRO A 56 17.22 -9.01 -11.49
N PHE A 57 16.16 -8.28 -11.87
CA PHE A 57 15.74 -8.12 -13.26
C PHE A 57 16.20 -6.80 -13.89
N ALA A 58 16.70 -5.86 -13.09
CA ALA A 58 17.06 -4.52 -13.57
C ALA A 58 18.11 -4.54 -14.69
N GLY A 59 19.11 -5.42 -14.59
CA GLY A 59 20.14 -5.57 -15.63
C GLY A 59 19.60 -6.11 -16.95
N TYR A 60 18.69 -7.08 -16.89
CA TYR A 60 18.01 -7.61 -18.06
C TYR A 60 17.12 -6.54 -18.71
N ALA A 61 16.32 -5.84 -17.92
CA ALA A 61 15.44 -4.77 -18.40
C ALA A 61 16.25 -3.65 -19.08
N ALA A 62 17.35 -3.21 -18.47
CA ALA A 62 18.23 -2.20 -19.03
C ALA A 62 18.85 -2.63 -20.36
N ARG A 63 19.27 -3.90 -20.48
CA ARG A 63 19.77 -4.44 -21.75
C ARG A 63 18.67 -4.47 -22.80
N ARG A 64 17.47 -4.95 -22.46
CA ARG A 64 16.36 -5.08 -23.40
C ARG A 64 15.90 -3.74 -23.98
N VAL A 65 15.93 -2.67 -23.18
CA VAL A 65 15.63 -1.30 -23.61
C VAL A 65 16.71 -0.75 -24.56
N ARG A 66 17.99 -1.12 -24.39
CA ARG A 66 19.04 -0.75 -25.35
C ARG A 66 18.93 -1.51 -26.66
N ASP A 67 18.67 -2.82 -26.57
CA ASP A 67 18.55 -3.70 -27.73
C ASP A 67 17.33 -3.33 -28.60
N ASP A 68 16.26 -2.82 -27.99
CA ASP A 68 15.04 -2.37 -28.68
C ASP A 68 14.41 -1.16 -27.95
N PRO A 69 14.77 0.08 -28.33
CA PRO A 69 14.26 1.30 -27.70
C PRO A 69 12.77 1.54 -27.91
N HIS A 70 12.15 0.86 -28.87
CA HIS A 70 10.74 1.01 -29.23
C HIS A 70 9.90 -0.22 -28.85
N LEU A 71 10.42 -1.05 -27.94
CA LEU A 71 9.74 -2.25 -27.46
C LEU A 71 8.31 -1.93 -27.01
N ARG A 72 7.32 -2.46 -27.73
CA ARG A 72 5.91 -2.33 -27.37
C ARG A 72 5.52 -3.42 -26.37
N ALA A 73 4.73 -3.05 -25.37
CA ALA A 73 4.03 -4.02 -24.55
C ALA A 73 2.98 -4.71 -25.44
N SER A 74 3.13 -6.00 -25.64
CA SER A 74 2.16 -6.87 -26.31
C SER A 74 1.04 -7.28 -25.36
#